data_AF-A0A7W6CM61-F1
#
_entry.id   AF-A0A7W6CM61-F1
#
_cell.length_a   1.000
_cell.length_b   1.000
_cell.length_c   1.000
_cell.angle_alpha   90.00
_cell.angle_beta   90.00
_cell.angle_gamma   90.00
#
_symmetry.space_group_name_H-M   'P 1'
#
loop_
_entity.id
_entity.type
_entity.pdbx_description
1 polymer ?
#
loop_
_entity_poly.entity_id
_entity_poly.type
_entity_poly.pdbx_seq_one_letter_code
_entity_poly.pdbx_strand_id
1 'polypeptide(L)'
;MDELHLEYPFAGSRMLCDLLRQEGIEIGRCHVATLMKKMTIEAIYRRPNTSEPTPGHKICPYLLRKLPITRPNQVWATEISYVPWPRVLSIWLPSWTGSAARF
;
A
#
# COMPACT_ATOMS: atom_id res chain seq x y z
N MET A 1 5.79 24.14 9.65
CA MET A 1 5.75 22.77 9.10
C MET A 1 4.80 21.90 9.91
N ASP A 2 4.87 21.92 11.23
CA ASP A 2 3.96 21.14 12.10
C ASP A 2 2.50 21.60 11.97
N GLU A 3 2.26 22.92 11.93
CA GLU A 3 0.91 23.52 11.85
C GLU A 3 0.18 23.22 10.53
N LEU A 4 0.86 23.35 9.38
CA LEU A 4 0.32 23.07 8.03
C LEU A 4 -0.01 21.59 7.81
N HIS A 5 0.68 20.66 8.48
CA HIS A 5 0.43 19.22 8.30
C HIS A 5 -0.73 18.72 9.18
N LEU A 6 -1.12 19.48 10.21
CA LEU A 6 -2.32 19.20 11.02
C LEU A 6 -3.61 19.55 10.26
N GLU A 7 -3.59 20.65 9.49
CA GLU A 7 -4.74 21.09 8.68
C GLU A 7 -4.92 20.25 7.40
N TYR A 8 -3.83 19.73 6.83
CA TYR A 8 -3.87 19.00 5.56
C TYR A 8 -3.15 17.63 5.64
N PRO A 9 -3.72 16.62 6.32
CA PRO A 9 -3.12 15.29 6.48
C PRO A 9 -2.97 14.50 5.17
N PHE A 10 -3.55 14.99 4.07
CA PHE A 10 -3.44 14.43 2.72
C PHE A 10 -2.33 15.09 1.87
N ALA A 11 -1.69 16.15 2.38
CA ALA A 11 -0.71 16.93 1.64
C ALA A 11 0.62 16.17 1.50
N GLY A 12 0.86 15.60 0.32
CA GLY A 12 2.18 15.07 -0.03
C GLY A 12 3.21 16.16 -0.32
N SER A 13 4.48 15.77 -0.47
CA SER A 13 5.61 16.68 -0.76
C SER A 13 5.43 17.65 -1.92
N ARG A 14 4.58 17.32 -2.91
CA ARG A 14 4.24 18.22 -4.02
C ARG A 14 3.28 19.32 -3.59
N MET A 15 2.18 18.94 -2.94
CA MET A 15 1.15 19.89 -2.50
C MET A 15 1.69 20.84 -1.44
N LEU A 16 2.53 20.33 -0.53
CA LEU A 16 3.23 21.14 0.47
C LEU A 16 4.23 22.12 -0.14
N CYS A 17 4.92 21.73 -1.22
CA CYS A 17 5.81 22.63 -1.95
C CYS A 17 5.04 23.82 -2.54
N ASP A 18 3.83 23.58 -3.05
CA ASP A 18 3.00 24.63 -3.65
C ASP A 18 2.34 25.52 -2.57
N LEU A 19 1.90 24.95 -1.45
CA LEU A 19 1.40 25.71 -0.29
C LEU A 19 2.49 26.62 0.30
N LEU A 20 3.71 26.10 0.50
CA LEU A 20 4.83 26.90 1.02
C LEU A 20 5.24 28.02 0.06
N ARG A 21 5.12 27.80 -1.26
CA ARG A 21 5.33 28.87 -2.26
C ARG A 21 4.28 29.96 -2.17
N GLN A 22 3.02 29.62 -1.89
CA GLN A 22 1.96 30.62 -1.67
C GLN A 22 2.21 31.47 -0.42
N GLU A 23 2.87 30.91 0.59
CA GLU A 23 3.33 31.62 1.78
C GLU A 23 4.65 32.40 1.57
N GLY A 24 5.21 32.41 0.36
CA GLY A 24 6.44 33.12 0.02
C GLY A 24 7.73 32.39 0.37
N ILE A 25 7.66 31.10 0.72
CA ILE A 25 8.80 30.27 1.08
C ILE A 25 9.20 29.39 -0.11
N GLU A 26 10.31 29.74 -0.77
CA GLU A 26 10.85 28.96 -1.89
C GLU A 26 11.65 27.74 -1.38
N ILE A 27 10.98 26.59 -1.28
CA ILE A 27 11.61 25.32 -0.92
C ILE A 27 11.41 24.29 -2.06
N GLY A 28 12.45 23.53 -2.38
CA GLY A 28 12.37 22.45 -3.37
C GLY A 28 11.69 21.19 -2.84
N ARG A 29 10.99 20.46 -3.70
CA ARG A 29 10.29 19.18 -3.38
C ARG A 29 11.14 18.17 -2.60
N CYS A 30 12.42 18.00 -2.96
CA CYS A 30 13.32 17.06 -2.28
C CYS A 30 13.58 17.45 -0.82
N HIS A 31 13.64 18.76 -0.55
CA HIS A 31 13.81 19.29 0.79
C HIS A 31 12.54 19.08 1.63
N VAL A 32 11.37 19.36 1.05
CA VAL A 32 10.06 19.06 1.69
C VAL A 32 9.94 17.57 2.00
N ALA A 33 10.26 16.68 1.07
CA ALA A 33 10.21 15.24 1.29
C ALA A 33 11.15 14.77 2.41
N THR A 34 12.32 15.39 2.51
CA THR A 34 13.28 15.10 3.59
C THR A 34 12.76 15.58 4.95
N LEU A 35 12.13 16.76 5.01
CA LEU A 35 11.51 17.28 6.21
C LEU A 35 10.33 16.41 6.67
N MET A 36 9.44 16.03 5.75
CA MET A 36 8.33 15.10 6.03
C MET A 36 8.85 13.78 6.63
N LYS A 37 9.92 13.21 6.06
CA LYS A 37 10.52 11.97 6.57
C LYS A 37 11.14 12.15 7.96
N LYS A 38 11.83 13.28 8.21
CA LYS A 38 12.42 13.60 9.53
C LYS A 38 11.36 13.79 10.61
N MET A 39 10.20 14.34 10.24
CA MET A 39 9.08 14.56 11.14
C MET A 39 8.14 13.34 11.24
N THR A 40 8.44 12.25 10.53
CA THR A 40 7.59 11.04 10.47
C THR A 40 6.16 11.36 10.02
N ILE A 41 6.02 12.34 9.13
CA ILE A 41 4.71 12.71 8.58
C ILE A 41 4.57 12.04 7.21
N GLU A 42 3.65 11.09 7.14
CA GLU A 42 3.28 10.41 5.90
C GLU A 42 1.95 10.96 5.40
N ALA A 43 1.88 11.31 4.12
CA ALA A 43 0.63 11.72 3.50
C ALA A 43 -0.32 10.53 3.45
N ILE A 44 -1.45 10.64 4.14
CA ILE A 44 -2.47 9.59 4.15
C ILE A 44 -3.25 9.69 2.84
N TYR A 45 -2.93 8.81 1.90
CA TYR A 45 -3.73 8.64 0.70
C TYR A 45 -4.97 7.80 0.98
N ARG A 46 -6.10 8.16 0.36
CA ARG A 46 -7.31 7.32 0.39
C ARG A 46 -6.98 5.97 -0.22
N ARG A 47 -7.11 4.92 0.60
CA ARG A 47 -7.06 3.54 0.13
C ARG A 47 -8.25 3.33 -0.84
N PRO A 48 -8.09 2.60 -1.94
CA PRO A 48 -9.22 2.30 -2.82
C PRO A 48 -10.33 1.62 -2.02
N ASN A 49 -11.55 2.13 -2.13
CA ASN A 49 -12.73 1.58 -1.47
C ASN A 49 -13.04 0.20 -2.06
N THR A 50 -12.56 -0.87 -1.44
CA THR A 50 -12.87 -2.25 -1.85
C THR A 50 -14.31 -2.65 -1.56
N SER A 51 -15.05 -1.83 -0.80
CA SER A 51 -16.46 -2.01 -0.49
C SER A 51 -17.40 -1.42 -1.55
N GLU A 52 -16.92 -0.56 -2.44
CA GLU A 52 -17.73 0.01 -3.51
C GLU A 52 -17.70 -0.93 -4.73
N PRO A 53 -18.84 -1.53 -5.11
CA PRO A 53 -18.89 -2.42 -6.26
C PRO A 53 -18.64 -1.61 -7.54
N THR A 54 -17.77 -2.11 -8.41
CA THR A 54 -17.56 -1.53 -9.73
C THR A 54 -18.88 -1.54 -10.52
N PRO A 55 -19.27 -0.42 -11.17
CA PRO A 55 -20.52 -0.35 -11.91
C PRO A 55 -20.60 -1.48 -12.96
N GLY A 56 -21.66 -2.28 -12.90
CA GLY A 56 -21.88 -3.44 -13.77
C GLY A 56 -21.69 -4.81 -13.11
N HIS A 57 -21.16 -4.89 -11.89
CA HIS A 57 -21.11 -6.17 -11.16
C HIS A 57 -22.44 -6.50 -10.48
N LYS A 58 -22.88 -7.75 -10.65
CA LYS A 58 -24.09 -8.27 -10.01
C LYS A 58 -23.85 -8.41 -8.51
N ILE A 59 -24.69 -7.79 -7.70
CA ILE A 59 -24.65 -7.93 -6.24
C ILE A 59 -25.10 -9.37 -5.92
N CYS A 60 -24.18 -10.18 -5.41
CA CYS A 60 -24.49 -11.53 -4.93
C CYS A 60 -25.12 -11.43 -3.53
N PRO A 61 -26.40 -11.81 -3.36
CA PRO A 61 -27.04 -11.76 -2.05
C PRO A 61 -26.41 -12.79 -1.11
N TYR A 62 -26.19 -12.41 0.15
CA TYR A 62 -25.71 -13.33 1.18
C TYR A 62 -26.84 -14.30 1.58
N LEU A 63 -26.83 -15.50 1.00
CA LEU A 63 -27.90 -16.49 1.14
C LEU A 63 -28.07 -17.05 2.56
N LEU A 64 -27.02 -16.96 3.38
CA LEU A 64 -27.05 -17.42 4.77
C LEU A 64 -27.76 -16.45 5.72
N ARG A 65 -28.07 -15.21 5.29
CA ARG A 65 -28.62 -14.16 6.17
C ARG A 65 -29.99 -14.48 6.79
N LYS A 66 -30.78 -15.37 6.16
CA LYS A 66 -32.14 -15.75 6.59
C LYS A 66 -32.29 -17.25 6.86
N LEU A 67 -31.19 -17.99 6.93
CA LEU A 67 -31.23 -19.45 7.10
C LEU A 67 -31.02 -19.79 8.59
N PRO A 68 -32.00 -20.40 9.29
CA PRO A 68 -31.78 -20.90 10.63
C PRO A 68 -30.87 -22.14 10.59
N ILE A 69 -29.70 -22.04 11.21
CA ILE A 69 -28.71 -23.13 11.32
C ILE A 69 -29.06 -23.94 12.57
N THR A 70 -29.67 -25.10 12.39
CA THR A 70 -30.26 -25.91 13.49
C THR A 70 -29.63 -27.28 13.65
N ARG A 71 -28.79 -27.71 12.70
CA ARG A 71 -28.15 -29.04 12.70
C ARG A 71 -26.63 -28.92 12.51
N PRO A 72 -25.85 -29.84 13.10
CA PRO A 72 -24.42 -29.92 12.80
C PRO A 72 -24.21 -30.21 11.31
N ASN A 73 -23.10 -29.69 10.74
CA ASN A 73 -22.75 -29.84 9.32
C ASN A 73 -23.72 -29.19 8.31
N GLN A 74 -24.49 -28.17 8.71
CA GLN A 74 -25.43 -27.48 7.82
C GLN A 74 -24.79 -26.37 6.97
N VAL A 75 -23.67 -25.79 7.42
CA VAL A 75 -22.96 -24.70 6.74
C VAL A 75 -21.45 -24.90 6.90
N TRP A 76 -20.70 -24.67 5.82
CA TRP A 76 -19.25 -24.61 5.83
C TRP A 76 -18.79 -23.26 5.28
N ALA A 77 -17.77 -22.69 5.89
CA ALA A 77 -17.12 -21.48 5.42
C ALA A 77 -15.65 -21.80 5.12
N THR A 78 -15.16 -21.28 4.01
CA THR A 78 -13.76 -21.40 3.60
C THR A 78 -13.25 -20.01 3.24
N GLU A 79 -12.10 -19.67 3.79
CA GLU A 79 -11.39 -18.44 3.47
C GLU A 79 -10.07 -18.79 2.76
N ILE A 80 -9.72 -18.00 1.75
CA ILE A 80 -8.44 -18.13 1.05
C ILE A 80 -7.69 -16.83 1.31
N SER A 81 -6.68 -16.88 2.17
CA SER A 81 -5.79 -15.76 2.42
C SER A 81 -4.58 -15.87 1.49
N TYR A 82 -4.31 -14.82 0.72
CA TYR A 82 -3.07 -14.73 -0.05
C TYR A 82 -1.90 -14.48 0.92
N VAL A 83 -1.01 -15.45 1.05
CA VAL A 83 0.26 -15.28 1.77
C VAL A 83 1.30 -14.82 0.75
N PRO A 84 1.77 -13.57 0.79
CA PRO A 84 2.83 -13.12 -0.10
C PRO A 84 4.13 -13.85 0.24
N TRP A 85 4.76 -14.44 -0.77
CA TRP A 85 6.06 -15.05 -0.59
C TRP A 85 7.15 -13.94 -0.50
N PRO A 86 8.02 -13.95 0.52
CA PRO A 86 9.10 -12.98 0.60
C PRO A 86 10.05 -13.18 -0.58
N ARG A 87 10.05 -12.23 -1.52
CA ARG A 87 11.04 -12.18 -2.60
C ARG A 87 12.41 -11.83 -2.03
N VAL A 88 13.07 -12.79 -1.37
CA VAL A 88 14.47 -12.67 -0.99
C VAL A 88 15.32 -13.54 -1.91
N LEU A 89 16.07 -12.83 -2.76
CA LEU A 89 17.39 -13.21 -3.26
C LEU A 89 17.48 -14.36 -4.29
N SER A 90 16.98 -14.13 -5.51
CA SER A 90 17.65 -14.71 -6.68
C SER A 90 18.91 -13.88 -6.97
N ILE A 91 19.99 -14.19 -6.24
CA ILE A 91 21.34 -13.88 -6.72
C ILE A 91 21.60 -14.86 -7.86
N TRP A 92 21.67 -14.32 -9.07
CA TRP A 92 22.46 -14.93 -10.13
C TRP A 92 23.91 -14.98 -9.64
N LEU A 93 24.35 -16.12 -9.12
CA LEU A 93 25.76 -16.45 -9.01
C LEU A 93 26.19 -17.01 -10.37
N PRO A 94 27.04 -16.32 -11.16
CA PRO A 94 27.76 -16.99 -12.22
C PRO A 94 28.90 -17.77 -11.57
N SER A 95 28.66 -19.03 -11.21
CA SER A 95 29.75 -19.96 -10.88
C SER A 95 30.19 -20.69 -12.15
N TRP A 96 31.11 -20.08 -12.90
CA TRP A 96 31.95 -20.78 -13.87
C TRP A 96 33.39 -20.29 -13.73
N THR A 97 34.04 -20.64 -12.62
CA THR A 97 35.50 -20.73 -12.56
C THR A 97 35.93 -22.09 -13.10
N GLY A 98 35.98 -22.20 -14.42
CA GLY A 98 36.66 -23.30 -15.10
C GLY A 98 38.16 -23.03 -15.17
N SER A 99 38.92 -23.54 -14.20
CA SER A 99 40.36 -23.76 -14.36
C SER A 99 40.63 -25.25 -14.19
N ALA A 100 40.82 -25.96 -15.30
CA ALA A 100 41.66 -27.15 -15.38
C ALA A 100 41.80 -27.60 -16.84
N ALA A 101 42.92 -27.24 -17.46
CA ALA A 101 43.66 -28.09 -18.41
C ALA A 101 45.02 -27.45 -18.69
N ARG A 102 45.99 -27.70 -17.79
CA ARG A 102 47.35 -28.01 -18.22
C ARG A 102 47.36 -29.52 -18.41
N PHE A 103 47.57 -29.97 -19.64
CA PHE A 103 48.37 -31.10 -20.12
C PHE A 103 48.13 -31.23 -21.61
#